data_AF-A0AB39DGF2-F1
#
_entry.id   AF-A0AB39DGF2-F1
#
_cell.length_a   1.000
_cell.length_b   1.000
_cell.length_c   1.000
_cell.angle_alpha   90.00
_cell.angle_beta   90.00
_cell.angle_gamma   90.00
#
_symmetry.space_group_name_H-M   'P 1'
#
loop_
_entity.id
_entity.type
_entity.pdbx_description
1 polymer ?
#
loop_
_entity_poly.entity_id
_entity_poly.type
_entity_poly.pdbx_seq_one_letter_code
_entity_poly.pdbx_strand_id
1 'polypeptide(L)'
;MKHEPHAQDQLRADESRRQDLGQARQDHHHDPAFYDRLGLADPEPEPDPPEERFLISIYGERWTLEDREAGQFSEGTAEIERETVDTDELKRIGQDYGLDLPSASDPRHTPYLWFSSSTPREDQEYFGQGVHKYYSLHIHEVNGHRPEPADIQRIADVIGVRFDHPLQLQAPTHEKEGPDLCL
;
A
#
# COMPACT_ATOMS: atom_id res chain seq x y z
N MET A 1 -21.23 8.09 -53.80
CA MET A 1 -20.36 6.90 -53.94
C MET A 1 -18.93 7.36 -53.72
N LYS A 2 -18.25 6.72 -52.74
CA LYS A 2 -16.78 6.68 -52.52
C LYS A 2 -16.21 8.00 -51.95
N HIS A 3 -15.45 8.06 -50.86
CA HIS A 3 -14.50 7.13 -50.25
C HIS A 3 -14.38 7.43 -48.73
N GLU A 4 -14.74 6.48 -47.86
CA GLU A 4 -14.21 6.44 -46.47
C GLU A 4 -13.63 5.05 -46.14
N PRO A 5 -12.64 4.52 -46.89
CA PRO A 5 -11.94 3.31 -46.47
C PRO A 5 -10.74 3.61 -45.55
N HIS A 6 -10.23 4.84 -45.54
CA HIS A 6 -8.90 5.11 -44.98
C HIS A 6 -8.86 5.29 -43.45
N ALA A 7 -9.96 5.73 -42.84
CA ALA A 7 -10.04 5.96 -41.39
C ALA A 7 -10.28 4.66 -40.59
N GLN A 8 -11.04 3.72 -41.15
CA GLN A 8 -11.27 2.42 -40.52
C GLN A 8 -10.02 1.52 -40.57
N ASP A 9 -9.24 1.57 -41.66
CA ASP A 9 -7.99 0.81 -41.75
C ASP A 9 -6.92 1.29 -40.75
N GLN A 10 -6.87 2.60 -40.46
CA GLN A 10 -5.94 3.15 -39.48
C GLN A 10 -6.29 2.75 -38.04
N LEU A 11 -7.58 2.75 -37.69
CA LEU A 11 -8.04 2.29 -36.37
C LEU A 11 -7.78 0.80 -36.16
N ARG A 12 -7.99 -0.03 -37.19
CA ARG A 12 -7.70 -1.47 -37.14
C ARG A 12 -6.21 -1.76 -37.01
N ALA A 13 -5.37 -1.01 -37.71
CA ALA A 13 -3.92 -1.14 -37.61
C ALA A 13 -3.37 -0.71 -36.24
N ASP A 14 -3.96 0.32 -35.62
CA ASP A 14 -3.57 0.77 -34.27
C ASP A 14 -4.05 -0.21 -33.19
N GLU A 15 -5.24 -0.80 -33.32
CA GLU A 15 -5.73 -1.86 -32.43
C GLU A 15 -4.89 -3.14 -32.53
N SER A 16 -4.55 -3.60 -33.74
CA SER A 16 -3.65 -4.75 -33.90
C SER A 16 -2.27 -4.47 -33.31
N ARG A 17 -1.73 -3.26 -33.45
CA ARG A 17 -0.43 -2.90 -32.86
C ARG A 17 -0.47 -2.84 -31.33
N ARG A 18 -1.60 -2.42 -30.75
CA ARG A 18 -1.83 -2.43 -29.28
C ARG A 18 -2.05 -3.83 -28.73
N GLN A 19 -2.69 -4.73 -29.50
CA GLN A 19 -2.81 -6.14 -29.14
C GLN A 19 -1.44 -6.84 -29.19
N ASP A 20 -0.62 -6.56 -30.20
CA ASP A 20 0.75 -7.11 -30.33
C ASP A 20 1.68 -6.64 -29.19
N LEU A 21 1.59 -5.36 -28.81
CA LEU A 21 2.31 -4.80 -27.64
C LEU A 21 1.74 -5.26 -26.29
N GLY A 22 0.47 -5.65 -26.24
CA GLY A 22 -0.19 -6.22 -25.06
C GLY A 22 0.21 -7.68 -24.80
N GLN A 23 0.29 -8.50 -25.86
CA GLN A 23 0.77 -9.89 -25.77
C GLN A 23 2.28 -9.95 -25.48
N ALA A 24 3.08 -9.06 -26.06
CA ALA A 24 4.52 -9.03 -25.80
C ALA A 24 4.90 -8.65 -24.34
N ARG A 25 3.96 -8.10 -23.55
CA ARG A 25 4.17 -7.79 -22.13
C ARG A 25 3.69 -8.88 -21.17
N GLN A 26 2.84 -9.79 -21.62
CA GLN A 26 2.29 -10.85 -20.77
C GLN A 26 3.02 -12.19 -20.91
N ASP A 27 3.86 -12.33 -21.93
CA ASP A 27 4.65 -13.53 -22.16
C ASP A 27 6.07 -13.37 -21.61
N HIS A 28 6.18 -13.16 -20.29
CA HIS A 28 7.31 -13.71 -19.54
C HIS A 28 7.11 -15.24 -19.46
N HIS A 29 7.05 -15.90 -20.62
CA HIS A 29 7.18 -17.33 -20.70
C HIS A 29 8.61 -17.65 -20.28
N HIS A 30 8.74 -18.08 -19.04
CA HIS A 30 9.80 -18.98 -18.62
C HIS A 30 9.74 -20.18 -19.58
N ASP A 31 10.47 -20.08 -20.71
CA ASP A 31 10.64 -21.16 -21.68
C ASP A 31 11.71 -22.08 -21.11
N PRO A 32 11.35 -23.23 -20.51
CA PRO A 32 12.33 -24.13 -19.91
C PRO A 32 13.31 -24.65 -20.98
N ALA A 33 12.85 -24.72 -22.24
CA ALA A 33 13.66 -25.12 -23.36
C ALA A 33 14.71 -24.07 -23.77
N PHE A 34 14.63 -22.83 -23.27
CA PHE A 34 15.68 -21.82 -23.45
C PHE A 34 16.93 -22.16 -22.63
N TYR A 35 16.75 -22.52 -21.36
CA TYR A 35 17.84 -22.87 -20.45
C TYR A 35 18.45 -24.23 -20.83
N ASP A 36 17.62 -25.21 -21.18
CA ASP A 36 18.08 -26.50 -21.71
C ASP A 36 18.92 -26.35 -22.99
N ARG A 37 18.53 -25.44 -23.91
CA ARG A 37 19.28 -25.17 -25.16
C ARG A 37 20.64 -24.53 -24.91
N LEU A 38 20.81 -23.81 -23.81
CA LEU A 38 22.08 -23.20 -23.41
C LEU A 38 22.91 -24.09 -22.48
N GLY A 39 22.40 -25.26 -22.09
CA GLY A 39 23.04 -26.13 -21.10
C GLY A 39 23.09 -25.51 -19.70
N LEU A 40 22.21 -24.55 -19.43
CA LEU A 40 22.08 -23.87 -18.15
C LEU A 40 20.99 -24.56 -17.34
N ALA A 41 21.20 -24.70 -16.04
CA ALA A 41 20.11 -25.07 -15.14
C ALA A 41 19.09 -23.91 -15.14
N ASP A 42 17.80 -24.27 -15.12
CA ASP A 42 16.74 -23.30 -14.85
C ASP A 42 17.09 -22.56 -13.55
N PRO A 43 16.98 -21.22 -13.50
CA PRO A 43 17.12 -20.50 -12.23
C PRO A 43 16.06 -21.07 -11.30
N GLU A 44 16.50 -21.63 -10.15
CA GLU A 44 15.56 -22.02 -9.11
C GLU A 44 14.69 -20.79 -8.81
N PRO A 45 13.35 -20.94 -8.78
CA PRO A 45 12.50 -19.82 -8.43
C PRO A 45 12.97 -19.30 -7.08
N GLU A 46 13.36 -18.03 -7.04
CA GLU A 46 13.74 -17.42 -5.77
C GLU A 46 12.57 -17.61 -4.80
N PRO A 47 12.83 -18.04 -3.56
CA PRO A 47 11.76 -18.16 -2.58
C PRO A 47 11.07 -16.80 -2.47
N ASP A 48 9.73 -16.79 -2.47
CA ASP A 48 8.97 -15.57 -2.25
C ASP A 48 9.54 -14.85 -1.02
N PRO A 49 9.78 -13.53 -1.10
CA PRO A 49 10.26 -12.78 0.05
C PRO A 49 9.28 -12.99 1.22
N PRO A 50 9.79 -13.09 2.46
CA PRO A 50 8.92 -13.33 3.60
C PRO A 50 7.86 -12.22 3.69
N GLU A 51 6.59 -12.64 3.83
CA GLU A 51 5.47 -11.71 4.01
C GLU A 51 5.76 -10.76 5.18
N GLU A 52 5.67 -9.45 4.93
CA GLU A 52 5.85 -8.44 5.96
C GLU A 52 4.74 -8.56 7.02
N ARG A 53 5.12 -8.52 8.29
CA ARG A 53 4.21 -8.63 9.43
C ARG A 53 4.28 -7.39 10.31
N PHE A 54 3.12 -6.91 10.75
CA PHE A 54 2.96 -5.68 11.50
C PHE A 54 2.25 -5.97 12.81
N LEU A 55 2.84 -5.58 13.94
CA LEU A 55 2.16 -5.60 15.23
C LEU A 55 1.48 -4.26 15.46
N ILE A 56 0.15 -4.24 15.52
CA ILE A 56 -0.64 -3.01 15.53
C ILE A 56 -1.63 -2.93 16.70
N SER A 57 -2.05 -1.71 17.03
CA SER A 57 -3.25 -1.46 17.84
C SER A 57 -4.10 -0.37 17.18
N ILE A 58 -5.41 -0.49 17.31
CA ILE A 58 -6.37 0.54 16.91
C ILE A 58 -7.18 0.99 18.12
N TYR A 59 -7.21 2.28 18.35
CA TYR A 59 -8.05 2.90 19.37
C TYR A 59 -9.15 3.74 18.72
N GLY A 60 -10.37 3.60 19.22
CA GLY A 60 -11.51 4.43 18.86
C GLY A 60 -11.77 5.46 19.93
N GLU A 61 -11.94 6.72 19.53
CA GLU A 61 -12.39 7.81 20.40
C GLU A 61 -13.84 8.13 20.08
N ARG A 62 -14.71 8.05 21.09
CA ARG A 62 -16.13 8.33 20.96
C ARG A 62 -16.44 9.72 21.52
N TRP A 63 -17.05 10.55 20.68
CA TRP A 63 -17.35 11.94 20.98
C TRP A 63 -18.86 12.17 20.88
N THR A 64 -19.51 12.32 22.02
CA THR A 64 -20.90 12.78 22.11
C THR A 64 -20.99 14.29 21.85
N LEU A 65 -22.21 14.83 21.76
CA LEU A 65 -22.40 16.28 21.67
C LEU A 65 -21.79 17.00 22.87
N GLU A 66 -21.98 16.46 24.08
CA GLU A 66 -21.45 17.03 25.32
C GLU A 66 -19.91 17.01 25.33
N ASP A 67 -19.28 15.93 24.89
CA ASP A 67 -17.81 15.82 24.77
C ASP A 67 -17.24 16.88 23.83
N ARG A 68 -17.93 17.11 22.71
CA ARG A 68 -17.53 18.11 21.71
C ARG A 68 -17.68 19.54 22.22
N GLU A 69 -18.72 19.81 23.01
CA GLU A 69 -18.89 21.11 23.68
C GLU A 69 -17.84 21.33 24.77
N ALA A 70 -17.45 20.27 25.47
CA ALA A 70 -16.38 20.30 26.48
C ALA A 70 -14.97 20.32 25.86
N GLY A 71 -14.81 19.88 24.61
CA GLY A 71 -13.52 19.77 23.94
C GLY A 71 -12.67 18.57 24.39
N GLN A 72 -13.28 17.58 25.05
CA GLN A 72 -12.61 16.38 25.56
C GLN A 72 -13.54 15.17 25.45
N PHE A 73 -13.05 14.06 24.89
CA PHE A 73 -13.79 12.80 24.88
C PHE A 73 -13.78 12.12 26.26
N SER A 74 -14.88 11.46 26.58
CA SER A 74 -15.06 10.73 27.83
C SER A 74 -14.85 9.22 27.69
N GLU A 75 -14.98 8.66 26.48
CA GLU A 75 -14.93 7.22 26.22
C GLU A 75 -13.97 6.90 25.07
N GLY A 76 -12.99 6.02 25.34
CA GLY A 76 -12.09 5.45 24.35
C GLY A 76 -12.12 3.92 24.41
N THR A 77 -12.11 3.27 23.25
CA THR A 77 -12.16 1.81 23.10
C THR A 77 -10.92 1.30 22.37
N ALA A 78 -10.40 0.15 22.78
CA ALA A 78 -9.43 -0.59 21.96
C ALA A 78 -10.22 -1.48 20.98
N GLU A 79 -10.14 -1.16 19.70
CA GLU A 79 -10.78 -1.94 18.63
C GLU A 79 -9.92 -3.16 18.28
N ILE A 80 -8.61 -2.96 18.26
CA ILE A 80 -7.59 -4.00 18.05
C ILE A 80 -6.46 -3.72 19.04
N GLU A 81 -6.02 -4.74 19.78
CA GLU A 81 -4.93 -4.61 20.75
C GLU A 81 -3.79 -5.59 20.44
N ARG A 82 -2.64 -5.06 20.03
CA ARG A 82 -1.39 -5.81 19.77
C ARG A 82 -1.62 -7.04 18.90
N GLU A 83 -2.31 -6.85 17.79
CA GLU A 83 -2.55 -7.91 16.81
C GLU A 83 -1.47 -7.89 15.72
N THR A 84 -1.02 -9.08 15.31
CA THR A 84 -0.10 -9.21 14.17
C THR A 84 -0.88 -9.40 12.89
N VAL A 85 -0.69 -8.50 11.93
CA VAL A 85 -1.37 -8.50 10.64
C VAL A 85 -0.36 -8.50 9.50
N ASP A 86 -0.76 -8.99 8.33
CA ASP A 86 0.02 -8.87 7.09
C ASP A 86 -0.29 -7.57 6.34
N THR A 87 0.37 -7.36 5.19
CA THR A 87 0.20 -6.17 4.36
C THR A 87 -1.22 -6.00 3.81
N ASP A 88 -1.88 -7.08 3.41
CA ASP A 88 -3.22 -7.03 2.83
C ASP A 88 -4.27 -6.68 3.89
N GLU A 89 -4.13 -7.28 5.07
CA GLU A 89 -4.97 -6.97 6.23
C GLU A 89 -4.75 -5.53 6.70
N LEU A 90 -3.50 -5.07 6.77
CA LEU A 90 -3.17 -3.69 7.12
C LEU A 90 -3.81 -2.68 6.15
N LYS A 91 -3.78 -2.98 4.85
CA LYS A 91 -4.44 -2.16 3.82
C LYS A 91 -5.96 -2.11 4.03
N ARG A 92 -6.58 -3.27 4.30
CA ARG A 92 -8.02 -3.35 4.59
C ARG A 92 -8.37 -2.52 5.82
N ILE A 93 -7.60 -2.66 6.90
CA ILE A 93 -7.75 -1.88 8.12
C ILE A 93 -7.67 -0.37 7.84
N GLY A 94 -6.70 0.08 7.04
CA GLY A 94 -6.59 1.48 6.65
C GLY A 94 -7.86 2.03 6.02
N GLN A 95 -8.50 1.22 5.17
CA GLN A 95 -9.75 1.57 4.49
C GLN A 95 -10.95 1.52 5.44
N ASP A 96 -11.08 0.44 6.22
CA ASP A 96 -12.23 0.19 7.10
C ASP A 96 -12.35 1.24 8.23
N TYR A 97 -11.20 1.70 8.74
CA TYR A 97 -11.12 2.71 9.80
C TYR A 97 -10.90 4.14 9.26
N GLY A 98 -10.80 4.32 7.94
CA GLY A 98 -10.70 5.63 7.30
C GLY A 98 -9.45 6.42 7.72
N LEU A 99 -8.30 5.75 7.82
CA LEU A 99 -7.05 6.36 8.24
C LEU A 99 -6.47 7.20 7.10
N ASP A 100 -6.30 8.50 7.34
CA ASP A 100 -5.91 9.47 6.29
C ASP A 100 -4.86 10.50 6.74
N LEU A 101 -4.58 10.58 8.04
CA LEU A 101 -3.64 11.55 8.60
C LEU A 101 -2.50 10.87 9.37
N PRO A 102 -1.23 11.24 9.11
CA PRO A 102 -0.14 10.88 9.99
C PRO A 102 -0.07 11.85 11.19
N SER A 103 0.42 11.36 12.34
CA SER A 103 0.61 12.20 13.52
C SER A 103 1.75 13.22 13.42
N ALA A 104 2.58 13.12 12.39
CA ALA A 104 3.59 14.11 12.03
C ALA A 104 3.78 14.21 10.52
N SER A 105 4.30 15.36 10.07
CA SER A 105 4.57 15.66 8.66
C SER A 105 5.75 14.91 8.03
N ASP A 106 6.65 14.34 8.83
CA ASP A 106 7.87 13.65 8.37
C ASP A 106 8.05 12.33 9.15
N PRO A 107 8.24 11.18 8.46
CA PRO A 107 8.40 9.88 9.11
C PRO A 107 9.67 9.77 9.97
N ARG A 108 10.63 10.69 9.84
CA ARG A 108 11.87 10.75 10.65
C ARG A 108 11.70 11.52 11.95
N HIS A 109 10.59 12.24 12.12
CA HIS A 109 10.45 13.19 13.22
C HIS A 109 10.37 12.51 14.59
N THR A 110 9.68 11.37 14.66
CA THR A 110 9.53 10.63 15.92
C THR A 110 9.48 9.12 15.65
N PRO A 111 10.05 8.30 16.53
CA PRO A 111 9.99 6.83 16.42
C PRO A 111 8.70 6.25 17.02
N TYR A 112 7.68 7.08 17.25
CA TYR A 112 6.36 6.72 17.77
C TYR A 112 5.27 7.37 16.93
N LEU A 113 5.31 7.17 15.61
CA LEU A 113 4.29 7.68 14.71
C LEU A 113 3.03 6.81 14.77
N TRP A 114 1.88 7.45 14.59
CA TRP A 114 0.59 6.80 14.43
C TRP A 114 -0.17 7.45 13.30
N PHE A 115 -1.18 6.76 12.80
CA PHE A 115 -2.10 7.27 11.78
C PHE A 115 -3.47 7.45 12.41
N SER A 116 -4.26 8.40 11.95
CA SER A 116 -5.59 8.67 12.47
C SER A 116 -6.58 9.00 11.38
N SER A 117 -7.87 8.89 11.68
CA SER A 117 -8.94 9.37 10.81
C SER A 117 -9.23 10.85 11.09
N SER A 118 -9.27 11.66 10.03
CA SER A 118 -9.63 13.09 10.10
C SER A 118 -11.13 13.33 10.20
N THR A 119 -11.91 12.40 9.64
CA THR A 119 -13.37 12.44 9.64
C THR A 119 -13.94 11.37 10.56
N PRO A 120 -15.08 11.64 11.21
CA PRO A 120 -15.74 10.63 12.02
C PRO A 120 -16.34 9.55 11.12
N ARG A 121 -16.47 8.33 11.66
CA ARG A 121 -17.18 7.24 10.98
C ARG A 121 -18.66 7.58 10.81
N GLU A 122 -19.15 7.55 9.58
CA GLU A 122 -20.56 7.80 9.25
C GLU A 122 -21.40 6.52 9.35
N ASP A 123 -21.57 6.01 10.57
CA ASP A 123 -22.41 4.82 10.85
C ASP A 123 -23.80 5.17 11.41
N GLN A 124 -24.57 4.16 11.82
CA GLN A 124 -25.90 4.37 12.39
C GLN A 124 -25.86 5.22 13.68
N GLU A 125 -24.79 5.14 14.47
CA GLU A 125 -24.65 5.90 15.71
C GLU A 125 -24.36 7.37 15.42
N TYR A 126 -23.57 7.64 14.39
CA TYR A 126 -23.35 8.98 13.86
C TYR A 126 -24.66 9.64 13.45
N PHE A 127 -25.45 8.99 12.59
CA PHE A 127 -26.70 9.58 12.11
C PHE A 127 -27.84 9.55 13.13
N GLY A 128 -27.87 8.54 14.00
CA GLY A 128 -28.97 8.33 14.95
C GLY A 128 -28.79 9.08 16.27
N GLN A 129 -27.57 9.20 16.76
CA GLN A 129 -27.24 9.77 18.07
C GLN A 129 -26.32 10.99 17.98
N GLY A 130 -25.81 11.32 16.78
CA GLY A 130 -24.86 12.42 16.59
C GLY A 130 -23.47 12.13 17.18
N VAL A 131 -23.13 10.87 17.42
CA VAL A 131 -21.85 10.48 17.99
C VAL A 131 -20.78 10.43 16.92
N HIS A 132 -19.67 11.11 17.16
CA HIS A 132 -18.51 11.09 16.28
C HIS A 132 -17.50 10.06 16.78
N LYS A 133 -17.12 9.09 15.94
CA LYS A 133 -16.07 8.11 16.25
C LYS A 133 -14.85 8.36 15.37
N TYR A 134 -13.70 8.59 16.00
CA TYR A 134 -12.40 8.74 15.33
C TYR A 134 -11.50 7.57 15.70
N TYR A 135 -10.56 7.22 14.83
CA TYR A 135 -9.67 6.09 15.05
C TYR A 135 -8.21 6.50 14.98
N SER A 136 -7.36 5.81 15.74
CA SER A 136 -5.91 5.91 15.69
C SER A 136 -5.26 4.54 15.59
N LEU A 137 -4.41 4.37 14.58
CA LEU A 137 -3.60 3.18 14.32
C LEU A 137 -2.17 3.41 14.82
N HIS A 138 -1.77 2.60 15.80
CA HIS A 138 -0.42 2.57 16.33
C HIS A 138 0.33 1.35 15.80
N ILE A 139 1.53 1.58 15.28
CA ILE A 139 2.45 0.52 14.84
C ILE A 139 3.47 0.28 15.95
N HIS A 140 3.50 -0.94 16.48
CA HIS A 140 4.43 -1.33 17.54
C HIS A 140 5.68 -2.00 17.00
N GLU A 141 5.52 -2.90 16.03
CA GLU A 141 6.60 -3.69 15.44
C GLU A 141 6.35 -3.95 13.96
N VAL A 142 7.43 -4.08 13.21
CA VAL A 142 7.48 -4.50 11.80
C VAL A 142 8.47 -5.65 11.76
N ASN A 143 8.07 -6.82 11.28
CA ASN A 143 8.91 -8.02 11.21
C ASN A 143 9.65 -8.36 12.53
N GLY A 144 9.01 -8.08 13.69
CA GLY A 144 9.55 -8.32 15.02
C GLY A 144 10.61 -7.31 15.49
N HIS A 145 10.84 -6.23 14.75
CA HIS A 145 11.66 -5.10 15.18
C HIS A 145 10.85 -3.83 15.34
N ARG A 146 11.43 -2.85 16.05
CA ARG A 146 10.82 -1.53 16.18
C ARG A 146 10.73 -0.85 14.80
N PRO A 147 9.63 -0.15 14.47
CA PRO A 147 9.51 0.54 13.20
C PRO A 147 10.58 1.61 13.01
N GLU A 148 11.26 1.56 11.87
CA GLU A 148 12.16 2.59 11.39
C GLU A 148 11.43 3.55 10.44
N PRO A 149 11.98 4.75 10.15
CA PRO A 149 11.33 5.70 9.26
C PRO A 149 10.96 5.12 7.88
N ALA A 150 11.78 4.20 7.35
CA ALA A 150 11.50 3.52 6.09
C ALA A 150 10.29 2.57 6.18
N ASP A 151 10.13 1.86 7.29
CA ASP A 151 8.93 1.05 7.53
C ASP A 151 7.69 1.92 7.63
N ILE A 152 7.77 3.03 8.35
CA ILE A 152 6.64 3.95 8.50
C ILE A 152 6.23 4.54 7.16
N GLN A 153 7.18 4.89 6.29
CA GLN A 153 6.86 5.33 4.92
C GLN A 153 6.15 4.22 4.14
N ARG A 154 6.66 2.97 4.16
CA ARG A 154 6.01 1.85 3.49
C ARG A 154 4.59 1.60 4.00
N ILE A 155 4.39 1.63 5.31
CA ILE A 155 3.06 1.49 5.93
C ILE A 155 2.12 2.58 5.44
N ALA A 156 2.57 3.84 5.44
CA ALA A 156 1.79 4.96 4.93
C ALA A 156 1.38 4.72 3.46
N ASP A 157 2.31 4.24 2.62
CA ASP A 157 2.02 3.89 1.23
C ASP A 157 0.98 2.76 1.11
N VAL A 158 1.05 1.73 1.98
CA VAL A 158 0.10 0.59 2.02
C VAL A 158 -1.31 1.05 2.38
N ILE A 159 -1.45 1.90 3.39
CA ILE A 159 -2.77 2.41 3.84
C ILE A 159 -3.23 3.63 3.03
N GLY A 160 -2.41 4.17 2.14
CA GLY A 160 -2.73 5.31 1.28
C GLY A 160 -2.60 6.68 1.93
N VAL A 161 -1.89 6.78 3.06
CA VAL A 161 -1.61 8.05 3.77
C VAL A 161 -0.37 8.72 3.17
N ARG A 162 -0.37 10.05 3.12
CA ARG A 162 0.77 10.83 2.62
C ARG A 162 1.39 11.69 3.71
N PHE A 163 2.71 11.63 3.81
CA PHE A 163 3.50 12.60 4.54
C PHE A 163 3.74 13.85 3.69
N ASP A 164 3.90 15.00 4.34
CA ASP A 164 4.33 16.24 3.66
C ASP A 164 5.77 16.13 3.17
N HIS A 165 6.61 15.41 3.93
CA HIS A 165 8.01 15.15 3.62
C HIS A 165 8.27 13.65 3.49
N PRO A 166 7.80 13.00 2.42
CA PRO A 166 7.96 11.56 2.26
C PRO A 166 9.42 11.17 2.05
N LEU A 167 9.80 9.97 2.48
CA LEU A 167 11.12 9.42 2.18
C LEU A 167 11.18 8.99 0.72
N GLN A 168 12.32 9.26 0.08
CA GLN A 168 12.65 8.64 -1.20
C GLN A 168 13.13 7.22 -0.95
N LEU A 169 12.19 6.28 -0.89
CA LEU A 169 12.52 4.86 -0.94
C LEU A 169 13.05 4.57 -2.34
N GLN A 170 14.31 4.14 -2.45
CA GLN A 170 14.81 3.63 -3.72
C GLN A 170 14.02 2.36 -4.02
N ALA A 171 13.37 2.30 -5.18
CA ALA A 171 12.88 1.03 -5.71
C ALA A 171 14.07 0.06 -5.76
N PRO A 172 13.89 -1.25 -5.48
CA PRO A 172 14.97 -2.20 -5.60
C PRO A 172 15.57 -2.05 -7.00
N THR A 173 16.78 -1.51 -7.07
CA THR A 173 17.56 -1.46 -8.28
C THR A 173 17.83 -2.92 -8.61
N HIS A 174 17.06 -3.51 -9.53
CA HIS A 174 17.55 -4.68 -10.25
C HIS A 174 18.79 -4.19 -11.01
N GLU A 175 19.95 -4.25 -10.34
CA GLU A 175 21.23 -4.19 -11.02
C GLU A 175 21.22 -5.38 -11.98
N LYS A 176 20.88 -5.08 -13.24
CA LYS A 176 21.25 -5.94 -14.35
C LYS A 176 22.76 -5.90 -14.39
N GLU A 177 23.39 -6.77 -13.61
CA GLU A 177 24.79 -7.14 -13.73
C GLU A 177 24.94 -7.76 -15.13
N GLY A 178 25.19 -6.89 -16.11
CA GLY A 178 25.49 -7.30 -17.47
C GLY A 178 26.82 -8.02 -17.46
N PRO A 179 27.00 -9.09 -18.26
CA PRO A 179 28.24 -9.85 -18.26
C PRO A 179 29.40 -8.94 -18.65
N ASP A 180 30.40 -8.89 -17.78
CA ASP A 180 31.67 -8.20 -18.01
C ASP A 180 32.35 -8.86 -19.22
N LEU A 181 32.23 -8.23 -20.40
CA LEU A 181 32.98 -8.64 -21.58
C LEU A 181 34.40 -8.11 -21.43
N CYS A 182 35.26 -8.93 -20.82
CA CYS A 182 36.71 -8.74 -20.83
C CYS A 182 37.20 -8.57 -22.29
N LEU A 183 37.89 -7.46 -22.53
CA LEU A 183 38.61 -7.11 -23.76
C LEU A 183 39.74 -8.10 -24.10
#